data_AF-W7Q2U0-F1
#
_entry.id   AF-W7Q2U0-F1
#
_cell.length_a   1.000
_cell.length_b   1.000
_cell.length_c   1.000
_cell.angle_alpha   90.00
_cell.angle_beta   90.00
_cell.angle_gamma   90.00
#
_symmetry.space_group_name_H-M   'P 1'
#
loop_
_entity.id
_entity.type
_entity.pdbx_description
1 polymer ?
#
loop_
_entity_poly.entity_id
_entity_poly.type
_entity_poly.pdbx_seq_one_letter_code
_entity_poly.pdbx_strand_id
1 'polypeptide(L)' 'MEEGAIGYWLQHHQTLKLGNRMPPHNHIDAEILQEIGDWLETMEP' A
#
# COMPACT_ATOMS: atom_id res chain seq x y z
N MET A 1 -2.17 -4.58 12.99
CA MET A 1 -2.75 -4.11 11.71
C MET A 1 -3.71 -5.19 11.25
N GLU A 2 -4.77 -4.82 10.53
CA GLU A 2 -5.56 -5.81 9.80
C GLU A 2 -4.67 -6.40 8.70
N GLU A 3 -4.79 -7.70 8.44
CA GLU A 3 -4.02 -8.38 7.38
C GLU A 3 -4.34 -7.74 6.02
N GLY A 4 -3.30 -7.45 5.24
CA GLY A 4 -3.43 -6.79 3.94
C GLY A 4 -3.71 -5.28 4.02
N ALA A 5 -3.66 -4.67 5.21
CA ALA A 5 -3.84 -3.23 5.37
C ALA A 5 -2.77 -2.43 4.60
N ILE A 6 -1.53 -2.93 4.51
CA ILE A 6 -0.47 -2.24 3.78
C ILE A 6 -0.75 -2.28 2.27
N GLY A 7 -1.13 -3.44 1.72
CA GLY A 7 -1.48 -3.59 0.31
C GLY A 7 -2.67 -2.71 -0.09
N TYR A 8 -3.72 -2.71 0.72
CA TYR A 8 -4.87 -1.82 0.52
C TYR A 8 -4.47 -0.34 0.56
N TRP A 9 -3.61 0.03 1.52
CA TRP A 9 -3.11 1.40 1.60
C TRP A 9 -2.30 1.78 0.35
N LEU A 10 -1.37 0.93 -0.10
CA LEU A 10 -0.54 1.20 -1.29
C LEU A 10 -1.38 1.43 -2.56
N GLN A 11 -2.57 0.85 -2.64
CA GLN A 11 -3.50 1.01 -3.76
C GLN A 11 -4.39 2.27 -3.63
N HIS A 12 -4.78 2.64 -2.41
CA HIS A 12 -5.83 3.64 -2.18
C HIS A 12 -5.39 4.90 -1.41
N HIS A 13 -4.12 5.00 -1.04
CA HIS A 13 -3.61 6.06 -0.15
C HIS A 13 -3.87 7.50 -0.62
N GLN A 14 -4.10 7.74 -1.92
CA GLN A 14 -4.43 9.08 -2.43
C GLN A 14 -5.80 9.58 -1.94
N THR A 15 -6.76 8.66 -1.71
CA THR A 15 -8.13 9.01 -1.27
C THR A 15 -8.33 8.80 0.23
N LEU A 16 -7.59 7.87 0.83
CA LEU A 16 -7.72 7.51 2.25
C LEU A 16 -7.19 8.59 3.21
N LYS A 17 -6.16 9.36 2.80
CA LYS A 17 -5.50 10.34 3.66
C LYS A 17 -5.44 11.71 2.99
N LEU A 18 -6.26 12.65 3.49
CA LEU A 18 -6.22 14.03 3.04
C LEU A 18 -4.83 14.63 3.30
N GLY A 19 -4.25 15.27 2.28
CA GLY A 19 -2.91 15.85 2.36
C GLY A 19 -1.77 14.83 2.33
N ASN A 20 -2.02 13.60 1.89
CA ASN A 20 -0.96 12.63 1.63
C ASN A 20 0.04 13.18 0.60
N ARG A 21 1.34 13.03 0.89
CA ARG A 21 2.44 13.50 0.03
C ARG A 21 3.13 12.38 -0.73
N MET A 22 2.74 11.13 -0.52
CA MET A 22 3.23 10.01 -1.32
C MET A 22 2.71 10.14 -2.76
N PRO A 23 3.56 10.06 -3.80
CA PRO A 23 3.11 10.05 -5.19
C PRO A 23 2.21 8.84 -5.51
N PRO A 24 1.32 8.91 -6.51
CA PRO A 24 0.48 7.78 -6.88
C PRO A 24 1.30 6.62 -7.45
N HIS A 25 0.91 5.38 -7.13
CA HIS A 25 1.50 4.15 -7.69
C HIS A 25 0.76 3.61 -8.92
N ASN A 26 0.06 4.47 -9.66
CA ASN A 26 -0.81 4.09 -10.79
C ASN A 26 -0.10 3.41 -11.99
N HIS A 27 1.23 3.33 -11.96
CA HIS A 27 2.06 2.65 -12.95
C HIS A 27 2.46 1.22 -12.53
N ILE A 28 2.05 0.79 -11.33
CA ILE A 28 2.32 -0.54 -10.77
C ILE A 28 1.00 -1.29 -10.72
N ASP A 29 1.00 -2.53 -11.20
CA ASP A 29 -0.18 -3.38 -11.15
C ASP A 29 -0.63 -3.65 -9.71
N ALA A 30 -1.95 -3.75 -9.51
CA ALA A 30 -2.53 -3.95 -8.18
C ALA A 30 -2.05 -5.24 -7.50
N GLU A 31 -1.81 -6.30 -8.29
CA GLU A 31 -1.25 -7.57 -7.81
C GLU A 31 0.15 -7.37 -7.22
N ILE A 32 1.02 -6.62 -7.92
CA ILE A 32 2.36 -6.31 -7.43
C ILE A 32 2.32 -5.42 -6.18
N LEU A 33 1.40 -4.46 -6.11
CA LEU A 33 1.21 -3.65 -4.90
C LEU A 33 0.74 -4.50 -3.71
N GLN A 34 -0.06 -5.54 -3.95
CA GLN A 34 -0.46 -6.49 -2.91
C GLN A 34 0.74 -7.33 -2.44
N GLU A 35 1.52 -7.89 -3.37
CA GLU A 35 2.73 -8.67 -3.02
C GLU A 35 3.74 -7.84 -2.22
N ILE A 36 3.94 -6.56 -2.57
CA ILE A 36 4.77 -5.63 -1.80
C ILE A 36 4.19 -5.41 -0.40
N GLY A 37 2.87 -5.22 -0.32
CA GLY A 37 2.17 -5.05 0.96
C GLY A 37 2.36 -6.25 1.87
N ASP A 38 2.13 -7.45 1.35
CA ASP A 38 2.31 -8.71 2.07
C ASP A 38 3.76 -8.87 2.55
N TRP A 39 4.75 -8.56 1.68
CA TRP A 39 6.16 -8.60 2.06
C TRP A 39 6.48 -7.61 3.19
N LEU A 40 5.99 -6.37 3.12
CA LEU A 40 6.19 -5.36 4.15
C LEU A 40 5.59 -5.77 5.50
N GLU A 41 4.45 -6.47 5.50
CA GLU A 41 3.82 -6.98 6.73
C GLU A 41 4.65 -8.09 7.42
N THR A 42 5.59 -8.74 6.71
CA THR A 42 6.53 -9.70 7.30
C THR A 42 7.77 -9.06 7.95
N MET A 43 8.01 -7.77 7.71
CA MET A 43 9.21 -7.10 8.22
C MET A 43 9.05 -6.79 9.71
N GLU A 44 9.94 -7.35 10.53
CA GLU A 44 10.10 -6.91 11.92
C GLU A 44 10.95 -5.62 11.98
N PRO A 45 10.72 -4.73 12.96
CA PRO A 45 11.43 -3.45 13.09
C PRO A 45 12.95 -3.55 13.20
#